data_AF-A0A382NP69-F1
#
_entry.id   AF-A0A382NP69-F1
#
_cell.length_a   1.000
_cell.length_b   1.000
_cell.length_c   1.000
_cell.angle_alpha   90.00
_cell.angle_beta   90.00
_cell.angle_gamma   90.00
#
_symmetry.space_group_name_H-M   'P 1'
#
loop_
_entity.id
_entity.type
_entity.pdbx_description
1 polymer ?
#
loop_
_entity_poly.entity_id
_entity_poly.type
_entity_poly.pdbx_seq_one_letter_code
_entity_poly.pdbx_strand_id
1 'polypeptide(L)'
;LVTTIGRSCLDPETVAEFIQFVRNSWSKIVQPNEILDAKNFKDIEKRMTSLVAPSDGKKVKRVDIANIITQRLINKLYVMEDVFIKKQRDNVVQYLKLAAIPLDLRVAAGKDLYNFAIASFKDKEASDVAKKNRKMITTIFEDAALAKDILGKMS
;
A
#
# COMPACT_ATOMS: atom_id res chain seq x y z
N LEU A 1 24.16 1.20 0.32
CA LEU A 1 24.42 1.35 -1.12
C LEU A 1 24.43 2.81 -1.55
N VAL A 2 23.30 3.54 -1.55
CA VAL A 2 23.25 4.96 -1.98
C VAL A 2 24.22 5.86 -1.21
N THR A 3 24.29 5.74 0.12
CA THR A 3 25.28 6.50 0.93
C THR A 3 26.73 6.13 0.60
N THR A 4 26.98 4.86 0.28
CA THR A 4 28.32 4.34 -0.05
C THR A 4 28.79 4.90 -1.39
N ILE A 5 27.93 4.85 -2.42
CA ILE A 5 28.20 5.40 -3.75
C ILE A 5 28.32 6.94 -3.69
N GLY A 6 27.43 7.60 -2.94
CA GLY A 6 27.48 9.04 -2.76
C GLY A 6 28.82 9.50 -2.18
N ARG A 7 29.28 8.86 -1.09
CA ARG A 7 30.56 9.20 -0.44
C ARG A 7 31.80 8.93 -1.30
N SER A 8 31.70 8.07 -2.33
CA SER A 8 32.80 7.86 -3.27
C SER A 8 32.86 8.87 -4.41
N CYS A 9 31.78 9.63 -4.63
CA CYS A 9 31.65 10.54 -5.77
C CYS A 9 31.46 12.02 -5.38
N LEU A 10 31.05 12.28 -4.14
CA LEU A 10 30.68 13.60 -3.63
C LEU A 10 31.27 13.80 -2.22
N ASP A 11 31.38 15.05 -1.79
CA ASP A 11 31.83 15.36 -0.43
C ASP A 11 30.81 14.89 0.63
N PRO A 12 31.27 14.60 1.87
CA PRO A 12 30.41 14.06 2.91
C PRO A 12 29.21 14.94 3.29
N GLU A 13 29.33 16.27 3.20
CA GLU A 13 28.27 17.21 3.57
C GLU A 13 27.14 17.16 2.53
N THR A 14 27.48 17.23 1.24
CA THR A 14 26.53 17.05 0.13
C THR A 14 25.80 15.72 0.21
N VAL A 15 26.51 14.62 0.52
CA VAL A 15 25.87 13.31 0.68
C VAL A 15 24.94 13.30 1.89
N ALA A 16 25.32 13.91 3.00
CA ALA A 16 24.48 13.98 4.20
C ALA A 16 23.20 14.77 3.93
N GLU A 17 23.30 15.93 3.27
CA GLU A 17 22.14 16.75 2.89
C GLU A 17 21.20 16.00 1.93
N PHE A 18 21.75 15.35 0.90
CA PHE A 18 20.95 14.56 -0.03
C PHE A 18 20.22 13.41 0.68
N ILE A 19 20.91 12.65 1.54
CA ILE A 19 20.29 11.56 2.30
C ILE A 19 19.21 12.11 3.24
N GLN A 20 19.45 13.25 3.88
CA GLN A 20 18.46 13.89 4.73
C GLN A 20 17.24 14.36 3.93
N PHE A 21 17.44 14.93 2.74
CA PHE A 21 16.37 15.31 1.82
C PHE A 21 15.52 14.10 1.41
N VAL A 22 16.15 12.98 1.03
CA VAL A 22 15.45 11.74 0.68
C VAL A 22 14.66 11.22 1.88
N ARG A 23 15.27 11.17 3.08
CA ARG A 23 14.59 10.73 4.32
C ARG A 23 13.40 11.62 4.67
N ASN A 24 13.56 12.94 4.59
CA ASN A 24 12.50 13.92 4.84
C ASN A 24 11.35 13.81 3.81
N SER A 25 11.66 13.39 2.59
CA SER A 25 10.63 13.11 1.58
C SER A 25 9.93 11.77 1.87
N TRP A 26 10.67 10.77 2.36
CA TRP A 26 10.15 9.44 2.71
C TRP A 26 9.24 9.44 3.94
N SER A 27 9.56 10.25 4.95
CA SER A 27 8.75 10.40 6.15
C SER A 27 7.37 11.02 5.87
N LYS A 28 7.22 11.73 4.75
CA LYS A 28 5.95 12.32 4.33
C LYS A 28 5.01 11.29 3.72
N ILE A 29 5.53 10.18 3.18
CA ILE A 29 4.73 9.13 2.55
C ILE A 29 4.08 8.25 3.61
N VAL A 30 2.80 7.94 3.44
CA VAL A 30 2.09 7.00 4.34
C VAL A 30 2.72 5.61 4.22
N GLN A 31 3.10 5.03 5.36
CA GLN A 31 3.72 3.71 5.42
C GLN A 31 2.66 2.59 5.56
N PRO A 32 2.95 1.36 5.11
CA PRO A 32 1.99 0.25 5.19
C PRO A 32 1.43 0.00 6.60
N ASN A 33 2.28 0.00 7.62
CA ASN A 33 1.83 -0.24 9.00
C ASN A 33 0.94 0.89 9.52
N GLU A 34 1.14 2.13 9.05
CA GLU A 34 0.25 3.24 9.42
C GLU A 34 -1.17 2.99 8.88
N ILE A 35 -1.29 2.39 7.69
CA ILE A 35 -2.58 2.01 7.09
C ILE A 35 -3.17 0.84 7.86
N LEU A 36 -2.40 -0.23 8.06
CA LEU A 36 -2.85 -1.48 8.67
C LEU A 36 -3.30 -1.25 10.12
N ASP A 37 -2.52 -0.51 10.90
CA ASP A 37 -2.73 -0.37 12.34
C ASP A 37 -3.51 0.89 12.72
N ALA A 38 -3.96 1.68 11.73
CA ALA A 38 -4.73 2.89 11.90
C ALA A 38 -5.86 2.70 12.93
N LYS A 39 -5.88 3.56 13.96
CA LYS A 39 -6.97 3.62 14.93
C LYS A 39 -8.16 4.40 14.36
N ASN A 40 -7.86 5.48 13.64
CA ASN A 40 -8.83 6.30 12.93
C ASN A 40 -8.39 6.39 11.46
N PHE A 41 -9.14 5.76 10.57
CA PHE A 41 -8.77 5.69 9.16
C PHE A 41 -8.89 7.05 8.45
N LYS A 42 -9.70 7.98 8.98
CA LYS A 42 -9.84 9.34 8.42
C LYS A 42 -8.51 10.10 8.39
N ASP A 43 -7.60 9.80 9.31
CA ASP A 43 -6.27 10.43 9.34
C ASP A 43 -5.41 9.96 8.15
N ILE A 44 -5.54 8.68 7.77
CA ILE A 44 -4.91 8.12 6.57
C ILE A 44 -5.53 8.72 5.33
N GLU A 45 -6.85 8.79 5.24
CA GLU A 45 -7.57 9.40 4.11
C GLU A 45 -7.14 10.85 3.87
N LYS A 46 -7.06 11.67 4.93
CA LYS A 46 -6.63 13.07 4.85
C LYS A 46 -5.20 13.17 4.33
N ARG A 47 -4.28 12.36 4.85
CA ARG A 47 -2.88 12.33 4.40
C ARG A 47 -2.75 11.87 2.95
N MET A 48 -3.46 10.81 2.57
CA MET A 48 -3.49 10.31 1.20
C MET A 48 -4.00 11.37 0.23
N THR A 49 -5.09 12.06 0.59
CA THR A 49 -5.65 13.14 -0.23
C THR A 49 -4.66 14.28 -0.41
N SER A 50 -4.00 14.72 0.68
CA SER A 50 -2.99 15.78 0.61
C SER A 50 -1.76 15.41 -0.21
N LEU A 51 -1.35 14.14 -0.22
CA LEU A 51 -0.19 13.67 -0.98
C LEU A 51 -0.50 13.44 -2.45
N VAL A 52 -1.67 12.89 -2.75
CA VAL A 52 -2.05 12.45 -4.11
C VAL A 52 -2.77 13.56 -4.88
N ALA A 53 -3.54 14.40 -4.21
CA ALA A 53 -4.28 15.51 -4.80
C ALA A 53 -4.00 16.82 -4.02
N PRO A 54 -2.75 17.32 -4.03
CA PRO A 54 -2.39 18.52 -3.29
C PRO A 54 -3.22 19.72 -3.78
N SER A 55 -3.77 20.48 -2.83
CA SER A 55 -4.70 21.59 -3.08
C SER A 55 -4.01 22.84 -3.65
N ASP A 56 -2.70 22.81 -3.82
CA ASP A 56 -1.80 23.95 -4.07
C ASP A 56 -1.78 24.39 -5.55
N GLY A 57 -2.89 24.28 -6.27
CA GLY A 57 -3.01 24.69 -7.68
C GLY A 57 -2.35 23.74 -8.70
N LYS A 58 -1.70 22.65 -8.25
CA LYS A 58 -1.21 21.58 -9.14
C LYS A 58 -2.39 20.73 -9.61
N LYS A 59 -2.83 20.94 -10.86
CA LYS A 59 -3.94 20.20 -11.48
C LYS A 59 -3.69 18.69 -11.65
N VAL A 60 -2.44 18.24 -11.51
CA VAL A 60 -2.05 16.85 -11.77
C VAL A 60 -2.01 16.05 -10.47
N LYS A 61 -2.85 15.01 -10.39
CA LYS A 61 -2.78 14.03 -9.30
C LYS A 61 -1.41 13.33 -9.30
N ARG A 62 -0.79 13.19 -8.13
CA ARG A 62 0.45 12.44 -7.91
C ARG A 62 0.20 10.94 -7.89
N VAL A 63 -0.18 10.41 -9.06
CA VAL A 63 -0.46 8.98 -9.28
C VAL A 63 0.77 8.12 -8.96
N ASP A 64 1.98 8.65 -9.16
CA ASP A 64 3.25 8.03 -8.77
C ASP A 64 3.30 7.73 -7.26
N ILE A 65 2.90 8.69 -6.42
CA ILE A 65 2.87 8.51 -4.97
C ILE A 65 1.79 7.48 -4.58
N ALA A 66 0.61 7.56 -5.18
CA ALA A 66 -0.47 6.60 -4.93
C ALA A 66 -0.04 5.17 -5.28
N ASN A 67 0.66 4.98 -6.40
CA ASN A 67 1.18 3.69 -6.82
C ASN A 67 2.25 3.17 -5.84
N ILE A 68 3.22 4.01 -5.45
CA ILE A 68 4.26 3.62 -4.47
C ILE A 68 3.65 3.15 -3.16
N ILE A 69 2.70 3.89 -2.60
CA ILE A 69 2.05 3.52 -1.33
C ILE A 69 1.28 2.21 -1.49
N THR A 70 0.54 2.07 -2.59
CA THR A 70 -0.24 0.86 -2.87
C THR A 70 0.65 -0.36 -3.01
N GLN A 71 1.71 -0.29 -3.83
CA GLN A 71 2.65 -1.40 -4.02
C GLN A 71 3.35 -1.79 -2.72
N ARG A 72 3.74 -0.81 -1.89
CA ARG A 72 4.34 -1.11 -0.58
C ARG A 72 3.36 -1.79 0.37
N LEU A 73 2.09 -1.38 0.35
CA LEU A 73 1.04 -2.03 1.13
C LEU A 73 0.82 -3.48 0.67
N ILE A 74 0.70 -3.70 -0.64
CA ILE A 74 0.52 -5.05 -1.20
C ILE A 74 1.72 -5.94 -0.87
N ASN A 75 2.94 -5.46 -1.08
CA ASN A 75 4.15 -6.20 -0.74
C ASN A 75 4.19 -6.56 0.75
N LYS A 76 3.81 -5.62 1.65
CA LYS A 76 3.72 -5.91 3.09
C LYS A 76 2.73 -7.03 3.39
N LEU A 77 1.59 -7.08 2.71
CA LEU A 77 0.59 -8.14 2.87
C LEU A 77 1.10 -9.50 2.33
N TYR A 78 1.89 -9.50 1.25
CA TYR A 78 2.46 -10.72 0.69
C TYR A 78 3.47 -11.41 1.58
N VAL A 79 4.32 -10.62 2.26
CA VAL A 79 5.40 -11.15 3.12
C VAL A 79 5.06 -11.03 4.61
N MET A 80 3.79 -10.88 4.97
CA MET A 80 3.38 -10.72 6.37
C MET A 80 3.54 -12.05 7.12
N GLU A 81 4.41 -12.03 8.13
CA GLU A 81 4.69 -13.19 9.01
C GLU A 81 3.79 -13.24 10.25
N ASP A 82 3.24 -12.08 10.66
CA ASP A 82 2.25 -12.00 11.73
C ASP A 82 0.85 -12.31 11.23
N VAL A 83 -0.06 -12.69 12.12
CA VAL A 83 -1.46 -12.94 11.74
C VAL A 83 -2.14 -11.63 11.33
N PHE A 84 -2.63 -11.58 10.08
CA PHE A 84 -3.42 -10.50 9.54
C PHE A 84 -4.82 -10.52 10.18
N ILE A 85 -5.08 -9.55 11.05
CA ILE A 85 -6.32 -9.51 11.84
C ILE A 85 -7.44 -8.74 11.14
N LYS A 86 -8.68 -8.98 11.59
CA LYS A 86 -9.89 -8.34 11.05
C LYS A 86 -9.78 -6.80 10.96
N LYS A 87 -9.24 -6.13 11.98
CA LYS A 87 -9.07 -4.67 11.95
C LYS A 87 -8.18 -4.22 10.79
N GLN A 88 -7.06 -4.90 10.58
CA GLN A 88 -6.14 -4.59 9.48
C GLN A 88 -6.80 -4.88 8.12
N ARG A 89 -7.58 -5.97 8.01
CA ARG A 89 -8.44 -6.28 6.85
C ARG A 89 -9.41 -5.14 6.56
N ASP A 90 -10.15 -4.70 7.56
CA ASP A 90 -11.15 -3.62 7.44
C ASP A 90 -10.47 -2.28 7.03
N ASN A 91 -9.26 -2.03 7.50
CA ASN A 91 -8.46 -0.88 7.07
C ASN A 91 -8.00 -1.00 5.60
N VAL A 92 -7.65 -2.19 5.12
CA VAL A 92 -7.34 -2.41 3.69
C VAL A 92 -8.58 -2.21 2.81
N VAL A 93 -9.76 -2.66 3.26
CA VAL A 93 -11.02 -2.39 2.55
C VAL A 93 -11.26 -0.88 2.44
N GLN A 94 -11.07 -0.12 3.52
CA GLN A 94 -11.19 1.34 3.49
C GLN A 94 -10.15 1.98 2.57
N TYR A 95 -8.90 1.50 2.59
CA TYR A 95 -7.85 1.96 1.68
C TYR A 95 -8.26 1.80 0.22
N LEU A 96 -8.73 0.62 -0.18
CA LEU A 96 -9.18 0.33 -1.54
C LEU A 96 -10.47 1.07 -1.93
N LYS A 97 -11.09 1.84 -1.03
CA LYS A 97 -12.23 2.72 -1.32
C LYS A 97 -11.86 4.19 -1.41
N LEU A 98 -10.61 4.56 -1.10
CA LEU A 98 -10.18 5.96 -1.13
C LEU A 98 -10.31 6.57 -2.53
N ALA A 99 -11.08 7.65 -2.63
CA ALA A 99 -11.23 8.43 -3.86
C ALA A 99 -9.91 9.09 -4.32
N ALA A 100 -8.97 9.29 -3.39
CA ALA A 100 -7.62 9.77 -3.71
C ALA A 100 -6.87 8.77 -4.59
N ILE A 101 -7.17 7.47 -4.52
CA ILE A 101 -6.51 6.44 -5.31
C ILE A 101 -7.27 6.25 -6.64
N PRO A 102 -6.59 6.43 -7.78
CA PRO A 102 -7.14 6.13 -9.09
C PRO A 102 -7.76 4.73 -9.16
N LEU A 103 -8.91 4.61 -9.84
CA LEU A 103 -9.68 3.37 -9.88
C LEU A 103 -8.87 2.22 -10.48
N ASP A 104 -8.12 2.46 -11.55
CA ASP A 104 -7.23 1.51 -12.20
C ASP A 104 -6.20 0.91 -11.23
N LEU A 105 -5.59 1.74 -10.38
CA LEU A 105 -4.67 1.25 -9.33
C LEU A 105 -5.40 0.40 -8.28
N ARG A 106 -6.61 0.78 -7.89
CA ARG A 106 -7.43 0.00 -6.95
C ARG A 106 -7.82 -1.36 -7.52
N VAL A 107 -8.19 -1.40 -8.80
CA VAL A 107 -8.53 -2.64 -9.52
C VAL A 107 -7.31 -3.53 -9.64
N ALA A 108 -6.15 -2.99 -10.05
CA ALA A 108 -4.90 -3.74 -10.15
C ALA A 108 -4.48 -4.34 -8.80
N ALA A 109 -4.45 -3.53 -7.74
CA ALA A 109 -4.12 -3.98 -6.39
C ALA A 109 -5.10 -5.04 -5.86
N GLY A 110 -6.40 -4.87 -6.13
CA GLY A 110 -7.43 -5.84 -5.75
C GLY A 110 -7.25 -7.17 -6.48
N LYS A 111 -6.95 -7.14 -7.80
CA LYS A 111 -6.67 -8.35 -8.58
C LYS A 111 -5.44 -9.09 -8.07
N ASP A 112 -4.38 -8.35 -7.78
CA ASP A 112 -3.15 -8.86 -7.20
C ASP A 112 -3.39 -9.58 -5.86
N LEU A 113 -4.11 -8.91 -4.94
CA LEU A 113 -4.50 -9.48 -3.65
C LEU A 113 -5.41 -10.71 -3.79
N TYR A 114 -6.39 -10.67 -4.71
CA TYR A 114 -7.29 -11.78 -4.96
C TYR A 114 -6.51 -13.01 -5.45
N ASN A 115 -5.66 -12.83 -6.47
CA ASN A 115 -4.83 -13.88 -7.02
C ASN A 115 -3.88 -14.49 -5.98
N PHE A 116 -3.24 -13.64 -5.17
CA PHE A 116 -2.41 -14.09 -4.06
C PHE A 116 -3.19 -14.92 -3.03
N ALA A 117 -4.40 -14.48 -2.70
CA ALA A 117 -5.24 -15.15 -1.72
C ALA A 117 -5.72 -16.52 -2.22
N ILE A 118 -6.15 -16.63 -3.48
CA ILE A 118 -6.62 -17.91 -4.06
C ILE A 118 -5.47 -18.88 -4.39
N ALA A 119 -4.25 -18.38 -4.57
CA ALA A 119 -3.08 -19.25 -4.73
C ALA A 119 -2.82 -20.12 -3.48
N SER A 120 -3.34 -19.72 -2.30
CA SER A 120 -3.30 -20.51 -1.07
C SER A 120 -3.87 -21.92 -1.19
N PHE A 121 -4.85 -22.13 -2.07
CA PHE A 121 -5.46 -23.44 -2.27
C PHE A 121 -4.55 -24.43 -3.02
N LYS A 122 -3.43 -23.96 -3.58
CA LYS A 122 -2.49 -24.75 -4.38
C LYS A 122 -1.12 -24.93 -3.73
N ASP A 123 -0.78 -24.08 -2.76
CA ASP A 123 0.52 -24.01 -2.12
C ASP A 123 0.53 -24.82 -0.80
N LYS A 124 0.95 -26.09 -0.90
CA LYS A 124 0.98 -27.02 0.23
C LYS A 124 2.09 -26.70 1.25
N GLU A 125 3.16 -26.03 0.82
CA GLU A 125 4.36 -25.71 1.62
C GLU A 125 4.24 -24.40 2.40
N ALA A 126 3.25 -23.56 2.12
CA ALA A 126 2.99 -22.35 2.90
C ALA A 126 2.81 -22.63 4.40
N SER A 127 3.38 -21.74 5.23
CA SER A 127 3.21 -21.78 6.68
C SER A 127 1.75 -21.61 7.10
N ASP A 128 1.40 -22.08 8.30
CA ASP A 128 0.03 -21.94 8.82
C ASP A 128 -0.40 -20.48 8.96
N VAL A 129 0.53 -19.58 9.31
CA VAL A 129 0.26 -18.14 9.35
C VAL A 129 0.00 -17.59 7.96
N ALA A 130 0.80 -17.96 6.96
CA ALA A 130 0.56 -17.55 5.57
C ALA A 130 -0.80 -18.03 5.05
N LYS A 131 -1.19 -19.28 5.36
CA LYS A 131 -2.52 -19.82 5.03
C LYS A 131 -3.65 -19.04 5.70
N LYS A 132 -3.54 -18.72 7.00
CA LYS A 132 -4.50 -17.88 7.73
C LYS A 132 -4.61 -16.48 7.13
N ASN A 133 -3.47 -15.85 6.81
CA ASN A 133 -3.43 -14.52 6.22
C ASN A 133 -4.09 -14.48 4.85
N ARG A 134 -3.75 -15.43 3.97
CA ARG A 134 -4.39 -15.55 2.64
C ARG A 134 -5.90 -15.76 2.76
N LYS A 135 -6.37 -16.60 3.70
CA LYS A 135 -7.80 -16.76 3.99
C LYS A 135 -8.45 -15.47 4.52
N MET A 136 -7.77 -14.68 5.33
CA MET A 136 -8.28 -13.38 5.75
C MET A 136 -8.36 -12.40 4.56
N ILE A 137 -7.38 -12.41 3.66
CA ILE A 137 -7.36 -11.55 2.46
C ILE A 137 -8.55 -11.85 1.54
N THR A 138 -9.00 -13.12 1.39
CA THR A 138 -10.20 -13.42 0.58
C THR A 138 -11.44 -12.68 1.09
N THR A 139 -11.52 -12.42 2.40
CA THR A 139 -12.66 -11.71 3.00
C THR A 139 -12.68 -10.21 2.70
N ILE A 140 -11.62 -9.62 2.14
CA ILE A 140 -11.64 -8.22 1.65
C ILE A 140 -12.73 -8.05 0.58
N PHE A 141 -12.94 -9.09 -0.22
CA PHE A 141 -13.87 -9.10 -1.36
C PHE A 141 -15.29 -9.53 -0.98
N GLU A 142 -15.59 -9.74 0.30
CA GLU A 142 -16.97 -9.91 0.79
C GLU A 142 -17.75 -8.59 0.72
N ASP A 143 -17.05 -7.46 0.68
CA ASP A 143 -17.68 -6.15 0.49
C ASP A 143 -18.24 -6.04 -0.93
N ALA A 144 -19.57 -6.12 -1.07
CA ALA A 144 -20.25 -6.20 -2.36
C ALA A 144 -19.95 -5.00 -3.28
N ALA A 145 -19.79 -3.79 -2.72
CA ALA A 145 -19.46 -2.60 -3.50
C ALA A 145 -18.03 -2.68 -4.03
N LEU A 146 -17.07 -3.06 -3.18
CA LEU A 146 -15.69 -3.25 -3.57
C LEU A 146 -15.52 -4.39 -4.58
N ALA A 147 -16.20 -5.51 -4.35
CA ALA A 147 -16.21 -6.64 -5.27
C ALA A 147 -16.78 -6.25 -6.63
N LYS A 148 -17.87 -5.48 -6.69
CA LYS A 148 -18.41 -4.97 -7.95
C LYS A 148 -17.45 -4.02 -8.66
N ASP A 149 -16.81 -3.11 -7.93
CA ASP A 149 -15.88 -2.13 -8.51
C ASP A 149 -14.57 -2.76 -9.01
N ILE A 150 -14.07 -3.78 -8.30
CA ILE A 150 -12.79 -4.43 -8.58
C ILE A 150 -12.97 -5.66 -9.48
N LEU A 151 -13.85 -6.59 -9.11
CA LEU A 151 -14.05 -7.86 -9.83
C LEU A 151 -15.00 -7.69 -11.02
N GLY A 152 -16.01 -6.83 -10.91
CA GLY A 152 -16.95 -6.55 -12.01
C GLY A 152 -16.33 -5.84 -13.22
N LYS A 153 -15.07 -5.40 -13.11
CA LYS A 153 -14.28 -4.79 -14.19
C LYS A 153 -13.13 -5.68 -14.66
N MET A 154 -13.10 -6.97 -14.28
CA MET A 154 -12.08 -7.94 -14.70
C MET A 154 -12.32 -8.56 -16.09
N SER A 155 -13.26 -8.02 -16.87
CA SER A 155 -13.56 -8.44 -18.25
C SER A 155 -12.47 -8.02 -19.24
#